data_AF-A0A1M3TN25-F1
#
_entry.id   AF-A0A1M3TN25-F1
#
_cell.length_a   1.000
_cell.length_b   1.000
_cell.length_c   1.000
_cell.angle_alpha   90.00
_cell.angle_beta   90.00
_cell.angle_gamma   90.00
#
_symmetry.space_group_name_H-M   'P 1'
#
loop_
_entity.id
_entity.type
_entity.pdbx_description
1 polymer ?
#
loop_
_entity_poly.entity_id
_entity_poly.type
_entity_poly.pdbx_seq_one_letter_code
_entity_poly.pdbx_strand_id
1 'polypeptide(L)'
;MGKRKEVKAPSSKASSPPHVPDDTNPAPTLNQSERYKDIDALQVKIDHLQAEIDELERDRQEKMRLAVFGGRGWPKPIIDYKNAFNSLFITANWWADDYVKRDTAALAEFAPGEKRSILQSLDGYCVQDLDWDTFLKSLPYPIRTFIPLVLARTMLVKDIFDKFFENPFWYFEGKTEAIDVEPQAQSSLSFAQHLQHLYEQFLIVNPKSASLWKTETVRLANSVNDKQANNTEMGRHTKSRREELTRSFASAMLKHPPFQMLLENCEDTAVREEKLVQFYEKAEKLAISLGSSHGICTYRNLTKLASPLFSGGDQVVTAEDRHILLPHQPRLDGHRILFILQPAVSRTGAAILDGGLESWAQAVAVIEDGDCTEEVYHELQQEREAEAREVYREKQEVMAKHQAEWERERREKQKEGKRVEEETQGEEVGKIIEGSPGKQEDDEGADEDTERPAPKRARRTRGAAGKKSGQQVKEEKGEEETKKIRGRRATRGKTTK
;
A
#
# COMPACT_ATOMS: atom_id res chain seq x y z
N MET A 1 21.81 33.78 18.51
CA MET A 1 22.04 35.24 18.66
C MET A 1 22.09 35.86 17.28
N GLY A 2 21.06 36.61 16.88
CA GLY A 2 20.99 37.31 15.59
C GLY A 2 19.84 38.32 15.66
N LYS A 3 20.20 39.60 15.76
CA LYS A 3 19.30 40.72 16.11
C LYS A 3 18.32 41.04 14.97
N ARG A 4 17.01 40.95 15.27
CA ARG A 4 15.93 41.53 14.46
C ARG A 4 16.00 43.07 14.55
N LYS A 5 15.96 43.75 13.40
CA LYS A 5 15.80 45.20 13.29
C LYS A 5 14.31 45.54 13.27
N GLU A 6 13.83 46.16 14.34
CA GLU A 6 12.55 46.87 14.39
C GLU A 6 12.67 48.19 13.62
N VAL A 7 11.70 48.48 12.76
CA VAL A 7 11.54 49.81 12.15
C VAL A 7 10.41 50.53 12.87
N LYS A 8 10.79 51.67 13.44
CA LYS A 8 10.06 52.51 14.38
C LYS A 8 9.25 53.56 13.60
N ALA A 9 7.96 53.66 13.87
CA ALA A 9 7.12 54.77 13.44
C ALA A 9 7.48 56.06 14.21
N PRO A 10 7.30 57.27 13.64
CA PRO A 10 7.24 58.48 14.44
C PRO A 10 5.84 59.10 14.45
N SER A 11 5.40 59.32 15.68
CA SER A 11 4.27 60.15 16.11
C SER A 11 4.61 61.64 16.01
N SER A 12 3.53 62.41 15.86
CA SER A 12 3.41 63.87 15.79
C SER A 12 3.96 64.66 17.00
N LYS A 13 4.43 65.90 16.76
CA LYS A 13 4.04 67.12 17.51
C LYS A 13 4.61 68.41 16.91
N ALA A 14 3.85 69.49 17.12
CA ALA A 14 3.82 70.77 16.43
C ALA A 14 4.80 71.85 16.93
N SER A 15 5.09 72.84 16.08
CA SER A 15 5.30 74.24 16.49
C SER A 15 4.99 75.20 15.32
N SER A 16 4.45 76.37 15.63
CA SER A 16 3.72 77.31 14.76
C SER A 16 4.62 78.43 14.15
N PRO A 17 4.10 79.56 13.57
CA PRO A 17 4.42 80.03 12.21
C PRO A 17 5.27 81.34 12.17
N PRO A 18 5.69 81.81 10.97
CA PRO A 18 5.15 83.09 10.50
C PRO A 18 5.01 83.25 8.96
N HIS A 19 3.80 83.63 8.56
CA HIS A 19 3.42 84.81 7.76
C HIS A 19 4.04 85.15 6.37
N VAL A 20 3.10 85.28 5.40
CA VAL A 20 3.02 86.17 4.18
C VAL A 20 3.81 85.73 2.93
N PRO A 21 3.37 85.97 1.67
CA PRO A 21 2.10 86.53 1.14
C PRO A 21 1.34 85.61 0.17
N ASP A 22 0.08 86.01 -0.07
CA ASP A 22 -0.66 85.78 -1.31
C ASP A 22 0.23 85.88 -2.56
N ASP A 23 0.30 84.79 -3.31
CA ASP A 23 0.46 84.89 -4.76
C ASP A 23 -0.48 83.88 -5.40
N THR A 24 -1.65 84.40 -5.76
CA THR A 24 -2.67 83.70 -6.52
C THR A 24 -2.15 83.51 -7.93
N ASN A 25 -1.46 82.40 -8.19
CA ASN A 25 -1.18 81.94 -9.54
C ASN A 25 -2.05 80.71 -9.81
N PRO A 26 -3.09 80.80 -10.67
CA PRO A 26 -3.84 79.62 -11.05
C PRO A 26 -2.91 78.70 -11.83
N ALA A 27 -2.55 77.58 -11.20
CA ALA A 27 -1.85 76.50 -11.87
C ALA A 27 -2.59 76.12 -13.16
N PRO A 28 -1.88 75.84 -14.26
CA PRO A 28 -2.52 75.49 -15.52
C PRO A 28 -3.39 74.25 -15.27
N THR A 29 -4.67 74.36 -15.59
CA THR A 29 -5.64 73.29 -15.60
C THR A 29 -5.16 72.21 -16.57
N LEU A 30 -4.30 71.33 -16.08
CA LEU A 30 -3.83 70.15 -16.79
C LEU A 30 -5.08 69.37 -17.20
N ASN A 31 -5.22 69.25 -18.50
CA ASN A 31 -6.42 68.88 -19.23
C ASN A 31 -7.03 67.62 -18.61
N GLN A 32 -8.20 67.71 -17.96
CA GLN A 32 -8.86 66.55 -17.35
C GLN A 32 -9.02 65.40 -18.36
N SER A 33 -9.18 65.75 -19.64
CA SER A 33 -9.21 64.81 -20.77
C SER A 33 -7.94 63.96 -20.92
N GLU A 34 -6.75 64.49 -20.62
CA GLU A 34 -5.50 63.72 -20.69
C GLU A 34 -5.39 62.73 -19.53
N ARG A 35 -5.83 63.12 -18.32
CA ARG A 35 -5.88 62.21 -17.18
C ARG A 35 -6.87 61.05 -17.39
N TYR A 36 -8.02 61.30 -18.02
CA TYR A 36 -8.97 60.24 -18.36
C TYR A 36 -8.36 59.26 -19.37
N LYS A 37 -7.62 59.75 -20.37
CA LYS A 37 -6.90 58.89 -21.32
C LYS A 37 -5.82 58.04 -20.65
N ASP A 38 -5.09 58.60 -19.68
CA ASP A 38 -4.08 57.85 -18.92
C ASP A 38 -4.71 56.79 -18.01
N ILE A 39 -5.86 57.08 -17.41
CA ILE A 39 -6.62 56.10 -16.60
C ILE A 39 -7.13 54.96 -17.48
N ASP A 40 -7.70 55.27 -18.65
CA ASP A 40 -8.19 54.26 -19.60
C ASP A 40 -7.05 53.37 -20.11
N ALA A 41 -5.88 53.97 -20.41
CA ALA A 41 -4.69 53.22 -20.84
C ALA A 41 -4.14 52.31 -19.72
N LEU A 42 -4.17 52.76 -18.46
CA LEU A 42 -3.78 51.95 -17.32
C LEU A 42 -4.77 50.79 -17.08
N GLN A 43 -6.07 51.03 -17.24
CA GLN A 43 -7.10 49.99 -17.10
C GLN A 43 -6.91 48.88 -18.13
N VAL A 44 -6.68 49.23 -19.41
CA VAL A 44 -6.38 48.25 -20.47
C VAL A 44 -5.14 47.40 -20.12
N LYS A 45 -4.12 48.02 -19.51
CA LYS A 45 -2.90 47.31 -19.10
C LYS A 45 -3.15 46.38 -17.91
N ILE A 46 -3.98 46.78 -16.95
CA ILE A 46 -4.40 45.93 -15.82
C ILE A 46 -5.17 44.72 -16.35
N ASP A 47 -6.13 44.92 -17.24
CA ASP A 47 -6.94 43.84 -17.81
C ASP A 47 -6.07 42.85 -18.61
N HIS A 48 -5.08 43.35 -19.35
CA HIS A 48 -4.11 42.51 -20.07
C HIS A 48 -3.25 41.66 -19.12
N LEU A 49 -2.68 42.28 -18.07
CA LEU A 49 -1.88 41.56 -17.08
C LEU A 49 -2.72 40.54 -16.30
N GLN A 50 -3.99 40.84 -16.01
CA GLN A 50 -4.89 39.89 -15.37
C GLN A 50 -5.15 38.68 -16.27
N ALA A 51 -5.38 38.90 -17.58
CA ALA A 51 -5.53 37.81 -18.53
C ALA A 51 -4.27 36.94 -18.65
N GLU A 52 -3.08 37.53 -18.62
CA GLU A 52 -1.80 36.82 -18.63
C GLU A 52 -1.59 35.99 -17.35
N ILE A 53 -1.93 36.55 -16.17
CA ILE A 53 -1.92 35.82 -14.90
C ILE A 53 -2.89 34.64 -14.95
N ASP A 54 -4.12 34.83 -15.41
CA ASP A 54 -5.11 33.77 -15.51
C ASP A 54 -4.67 32.65 -16.49
N GLU A 55 -4.00 33.02 -17.59
CA GLU A 55 -3.41 32.06 -18.53
C GLU A 55 -2.27 31.27 -17.88
N LEU A 56 -1.35 31.93 -17.19
CA LEU A 56 -0.26 31.29 -16.46
C LEU A 56 -0.79 30.40 -15.32
N GLU A 57 -1.86 30.80 -14.64
CA GLU A 57 -2.51 29.98 -13.62
C GLU A 57 -3.18 28.75 -14.21
N ARG A 58 -3.87 28.87 -15.34
CA ARG A 58 -4.44 27.72 -16.07
C ARG A 58 -3.35 26.77 -16.56
N ASP A 59 -2.28 27.29 -17.15
CA ASP A 59 -1.13 26.50 -17.59
C ASP A 59 -0.44 25.83 -16.39
N ARG A 60 -0.26 26.54 -15.27
CA ARG A 60 0.25 25.97 -14.02
C ARG A 60 -0.67 24.88 -13.49
N GLN A 61 -1.98 25.09 -13.49
CA GLN A 61 -2.96 24.11 -13.04
C GLN A 61 -2.99 22.88 -13.94
N GLU A 62 -2.90 23.03 -15.26
CA GLU A 62 -2.87 21.91 -16.20
C GLU A 62 -1.55 21.15 -16.10
N LYS A 63 -0.41 21.85 -16.01
CA LYS A 63 0.90 21.23 -15.74
C LYS A 63 0.91 20.52 -14.38
N MET A 64 0.34 21.13 -13.35
CA MET A 64 0.16 20.51 -12.04
C MET A 64 -0.76 19.29 -12.15
N ARG A 65 -1.84 19.37 -12.92
CA ARG A 65 -2.78 18.27 -13.13
C ARG A 65 -2.11 17.10 -13.83
N LEU A 66 -1.35 17.36 -14.89
CA LEU A 66 -0.55 16.35 -15.60
C LEU A 66 0.53 15.77 -14.69
N ALA A 67 1.18 16.61 -13.87
CA ALA A 67 2.22 16.18 -12.94
C ALA A 67 1.69 15.41 -11.72
N VAL A 68 0.45 15.66 -11.29
CA VAL A 68 -0.16 15.06 -10.08
C VAL A 68 -1.07 13.89 -10.43
N PHE A 69 -1.81 13.98 -11.53
CA PHE A 69 -2.84 13.01 -11.93
C PHE A 69 -2.50 12.27 -13.24
N GLY A 70 -1.47 12.68 -13.97
CA GLY A 70 -1.13 12.09 -15.26
C GLY A 70 -1.98 12.56 -16.43
N GLY A 71 -1.68 12.03 -17.62
CA GLY A 71 -2.54 12.12 -18.79
C GLY A 71 -3.92 11.50 -18.54
N ARG A 72 -4.90 11.86 -19.39
CA ARG A 72 -6.32 11.45 -19.26
C ARG A 72 -6.47 9.95 -18.97
N GLY A 73 -7.38 9.61 -18.05
CA GLY A 73 -7.85 8.23 -17.85
C GLY A 73 -7.12 7.37 -16.82
N TRP A 74 -6.02 7.86 -16.25
CA TRP A 74 -5.36 7.21 -15.11
C TRP A 74 -5.82 7.88 -13.81
N PRO A 75 -6.89 7.40 -13.14
CA PRO A 75 -7.27 7.95 -11.86
C PRO A 75 -6.12 7.74 -10.87
N LYS A 76 -5.98 8.65 -9.89
CA LYS A 76 -5.09 8.41 -8.73
C LYS A 76 -5.45 7.04 -8.17
N PRO A 77 -4.48 6.10 -8.06
CA PRO A 77 -4.78 4.77 -7.54
C PRO A 77 -5.43 4.92 -6.15
N ILE A 78 -6.67 4.47 -6.01
CA ILE A 78 -7.36 4.36 -4.71
C ILE A 78 -6.86 3.07 -4.04
N ILE A 79 -5.55 2.89 -4.01
CA ILE A 79 -4.93 1.74 -3.37
C ILE A 79 -4.34 2.21 -2.06
N ASP A 80 -4.86 1.65 -0.98
CA ASP A 80 -4.18 1.67 0.30
C ASP A 80 -2.97 0.73 0.20
N TYR A 81 -1.81 1.29 -0.11
CA TYR A 81 -0.58 0.54 -0.32
C TYR A 81 -0.14 -0.22 0.93
N LYS A 82 -0.38 0.32 2.13
CA LYS A 82 -0.08 -0.37 3.40
C LYS A 82 -0.88 -1.66 3.49
N ASN A 83 -2.18 -1.58 3.25
CA ASN A 83 -3.04 -2.76 3.24
C ASN A 83 -2.74 -3.72 2.08
N ALA A 84 -2.36 -3.20 0.90
CA ALA A 84 -2.02 -4.03 -0.25
C ALA A 84 -0.74 -4.86 -0.01
N PHE A 85 0.33 -4.25 0.53
CA PHE A 85 1.55 -4.97 0.89
C PHE A 85 1.32 -5.96 2.02
N ASN A 86 0.60 -5.56 3.08
CA ASN A 86 0.25 -6.48 4.17
C ASN A 86 -0.52 -7.69 3.64
N SER A 87 -1.51 -7.45 2.77
CA SER A 87 -2.28 -8.51 2.13
C SER A 87 -1.42 -9.42 1.27
N LEU A 88 -0.39 -8.89 0.59
CA LEU A 88 0.54 -9.68 -0.22
C LEU A 88 1.41 -10.58 0.65
N PHE A 89 1.97 -10.05 1.75
CA PHE A 89 2.79 -10.83 2.67
C PHE A 89 1.99 -11.91 3.42
N ILE A 90 0.75 -11.61 3.81
CA ILE A 90 -0.17 -12.61 4.39
C ILE A 90 -0.46 -13.72 3.39
N THR A 91 -0.68 -13.40 2.11
CA THR A 91 -0.89 -14.42 1.08
C THR A 91 0.33 -15.32 0.90
N ALA A 92 1.55 -14.77 0.93
CA ALA A 92 2.78 -15.57 0.89
C ALA A 92 2.87 -16.52 2.11
N ASN A 93 2.49 -16.04 3.30
CA ASN A 93 2.45 -16.85 4.51
C ASN A 93 1.44 -18.01 4.39
N TRP A 94 0.21 -17.73 3.97
CA TRP A 94 -0.82 -18.77 3.80
C TRP A 94 -0.46 -19.79 2.73
N TRP A 95 0.15 -19.34 1.63
CA TRP A 95 0.63 -20.27 0.62
C TRP A 95 1.69 -21.22 1.21
N ALA A 96 2.64 -20.69 1.99
CA ALA A 96 3.64 -21.52 2.66
C ALA A 96 2.99 -22.48 3.68
N ASP A 97 2.02 -22.02 4.47
CA ASP A 97 1.31 -22.84 5.48
C ASP A 97 0.58 -24.04 4.87
N ASP A 98 0.09 -23.89 3.63
CA ASP A 98 -0.67 -24.90 2.89
C ASP A 98 0.20 -25.95 2.17
N TYR A 99 1.42 -25.60 1.76
CA TYR A 99 2.19 -26.41 0.79
C TYR A 99 3.65 -26.69 1.16
N VAL A 100 4.13 -26.20 2.30
CA VAL A 100 5.51 -26.37 2.75
C VAL A 100 5.55 -27.35 3.92
N LYS A 101 6.59 -28.19 3.96
CA LYS A 101 6.82 -29.12 5.06
C LYS A 101 6.83 -28.37 6.40
N ARG A 102 6.11 -28.89 7.39
CA ARG A 102 6.15 -28.36 8.75
C ARG A 102 7.30 -28.93 9.57
N ASP A 103 7.67 -30.17 9.30
CA ASP A 103 8.66 -30.88 10.08
C ASP A 103 10.09 -30.44 9.72
N THR A 104 10.85 -30.06 10.75
CA THR A 104 12.26 -29.70 10.65
C THR A 104 13.17 -30.91 10.58
N ALA A 105 12.73 -32.08 11.06
CA ALA A 105 13.49 -33.31 10.99
C ALA A 105 13.78 -33.70 9.53
N ALA A 106 12.84 -33.43 8.61
CA ALA A 106 13.04 -33.63 7.18
C ALA A 106 14.21 -32.80 6.60
N LEU A 107 14.55 -31.66 7.22
CA LEU A 107 15.71 -30.86 6.80
C LEU A 107 17.03 -31.43 7.33
N ALA A 108 17.00 -32.20 8.42
CA ALA A 108 18.21 -32.79 8.99
C ALA A 108 18.85 -33.80 8.02
N GLU A 109 18.02 -34.50 7.24
CA GLU A 109 18.41 -35.51 6.25
C GLU A 109 19.09 -34.94 5.00
N PHE A 110 18.96 -33.63 4.74
CA PHE A 110 19.56 -33.00 3.57
C PHE A 110 21.09 -33.00 3.64
N ALA A 111 21.71 -33.22 2.49
CA ALA A 111 23.15 -33.14 2.36
C ALA A 111 23.64 -31.69 2.62
N PRO A 112 24.87 -31.51 3.13
CA PRO A 112 25.39 -30.17 3.44
C PRO A 112 25.35 -29.19 2.26
N GLY A 113 25.58 -29.67 1.03
CA GLY A 113 25.50 -28.85 -0.17
C GLY A 113 24.08 -28.35 -0.46
N GLU A 114 23.07 -29.16 -0.16
CA GLU A 114 21.67 -28.78 -0.37
C GLU A 114 21.20 -27.77 0.67
N LYS A 115 21.53 -27.98 1.95
CA LYS A 115 21.32 -27.02 3.05
C LYS A 115 21.93 -25.66 2.72
N ARG A 116 23.17 -25.65 2.22
CA ARG A 116 23.86 -24.43 1.75
C ARG A 116 23.14 -23.78 0.57
N SER A 117 22.63 -24.55 -0.38
CA SER A 117 21.91 -24.01 -1.54
C SER A 117 20.63 -23.27 -1.15
N ILE A 118 19.94 -23.72 -0.08
CA ILE A 118 18.77 -23.04 0.46
C ILE A 118 19.16 -21.66 1.01
N LEU A 119 20.20 -21.58 1.85
CA LEU A 119 20.65 -20.29 2.38
C LEU A 119 21.16 -19.35 1.28
N GLN A 120 21.90 -19.88 0.30
CA GLN A 120 22.39 -19.11 -0.85
C GLN A 120 21.26 -18.56 -1.72
N SER A 121 20.16 -19.30 -1.87
CA SER A 121 19.01 -18.80 -2.63
C SER A 121 18.34 -17.58 -1.97
N LEU A 122 18.61 -17.37 -0.69
CA LEU A 122 18.15 -16.24 0.12
C LEU A 122 19.23 -15.15 0.29
N ASP A 123 20.25 -15.12 -0.58
CA ASP A 123 21.22 -14.03 -0.58
C ASP A 123 20.52 -12.65 -0.65
N GLY A 124 21.05 -11.69 0.11
CA GLY A 124 20.43 -10.38 0.31
C GLY A 124 19.28 -10.35 1.33
N TYR A 125 18.74 -11.51 1.73
CA TYR A 125 17.66 -11.65 2.72
C TYR A 125 18.09 -12.41 3.97
N CYS A 126 19.04 -13.33 3.85
CA CYS A 126 19.60 -14.13 4.94
C CYS A 126 21.11 -13.95 5.05
N VAL A 127 21.65 -14.04 6.27
CA VAL A 127 23.09 -14.07 6.53
C VAL A 127 23.74 -15.24 5.80
N GLN A 128 24.91 -15.00 5.19
CA GLN A 128 25.60 -15.97 4.32
C GLN A 128 26.90 -16.51 4.93
N ASP A 129 27.30 -15.97 6.09
CA ASP A 129 28.53 -16.29 6.82
C ASP A 129 28.34 -17.39 7.88
N LEU A 130 27.11 -17.83 8.14
CA LEU A 130 26.81 -18.94 9.05
C LEU A 130 26.67 -20.25 8.27
N ASP A 131 27.22 -21.33 8.82
CA ASP A 131 26.84 -22.67 8.39
C ASP A 131 25.42 -23.00 8.87
N TRP A 132 24.82 -24.05 8.30
CA TRP A 132 23.44 -24.44 8.56
C TRP A 132 23.17 -24.74 10.05
N ASP A 133 24.07 -25.44 10.73
CA ASP A 133 23.84 -25.86 12.11
C ASP A 133 23.99 -24.69 13.08
N THR A 134 24.96 -23.81 12.84
CA THR A 134 25.10 -22.55 13.58
C THR A 134 23.90 -21.63 13.34
N PHE A 135 23.46 -21.48 12.09
CA PHE A 135 22.26 -20.71 11.75
C PHE A 135 21.04 -21.21 12.50
N LEU A 136 20.76 -22.53 12.51
CA LEU A 136 19.63 -23.09 13.23
C LEU A 136 19.71 -22.90 14.75
N LYS A 137 20.92 -22.99 15.33
CA LYS A 137 21.12 -22.78 16.77
C LYS A 137 20.92 -21.32 17.20
N SER A 138 21.20 -20.36 16.32
CA SER A 138 20.97 -18.95 16.59
C SER A 138 19.48 -18.55 16.53
N LEU A 139 18.59 -19.43 16.06
CA LEU A 139 17.15 -19.15 15.98
C LEU A 139 16.44 -19.46 17.31
N PRO A 140 15.54 -18.58 17.77
CA PRO A 140 14.74 -18.84 18.96
C PRO A 140 13.67 -19.91 18.71
N TYR A 141 13.18 -20.51 19.79
CA TYR A 141 11.86 -21.13 19.75
C TYR A 141 10.76 -20.06 19.63
N PRO A 142 9.69 -20.28 18.83
CA PRO A 142 9.39 -21.42 17.98
C PRO A 142 9.91 -21.24 16.54
N ILE A 143 10.59 -20.14 16.19
CA ILE A 143 11.01 -19.89 14.81
C ILE A 143 11.84 -21.07 14.27
N ARG A 144 12.73 -21.63 15.10
CA ARG A 144 13.53 -22.81 14.77
C ARG A 144 12.68 -24.03 14.36
N THR A 145 11.49 -24.21 14.95
CA THR A 145 10.61 -25.36 14.67
C THR A 145 9.76 -25.18 13.43
N PHE A 146 9.70 -23.97 12.88
CA PHE A 146 8.98 -23.63 11.64
C PHE A 146 9.91 -23.19 10.52
N ILE A 147 11.20 -23.54 10.59
CA ILE A 147 12.18 -23.00 9.65
C ILE A 147 11.89 -23.30 8.17
N PRO A 148 11.37 -24.48 7.73
CA PRO A 148 11.09 -24.69 6.31
C PRO A 148 10.03 -23.71 5.79
N LEU A 149 8.96 -23.51 6.56
CA LEU A 149 7.90 -22.55 6.28
C LEU A 149 8.47 -21.13 6.12
N VAL A 150 9.28 -20.75 7.10
CA VAL A 150 9.85 -19.41 7.20
C VAL A 150 10.81 -19.13 6.03
N LEU A 151 11.65 -20.10 5.65
CA LEU A 151 12.54 -20.00 4.49
C LEU A 151 11.73 -19.94 3.18
N ALA A 152 10.75 -20.82 2.99
CA ALA A 152 9.92 -20.84 1.78
C ALA A 152 9.13 -19.55 1.58
N ARG A 153 8.49 -19.03 2.64
CA ARG A 153 7.83 -17.71 2.63
C ARG A 153 8.81 -16.63 2.18
N THR A 154 10.01 -16.63 2.74
CA THR A 154 11.04 -15.61 2.41
C THR A 154 11.47 -15.73 0.95
N MET A 155 11.64 -16.94 0.42
CA MET A 155 12.00 -17.15 -0.98
C MET A 155 10.92 -16.63 -1.92
N LEU A 156 9.63 -16.85 -1.60
CA LEU A 156 8.52 -16.31 -2.38
C LEU A 156 8.51 -14.80 -2.39
N VAL A 157 8.69 -14.17 -1.21
CA VAL A 157 8.74 -12.71 -1.11
C VAL A 157 9.95 -12.16 -1.86
N LYS A 158 11.14 -12.74 -1.69
CA LYS A 158 12.33 -12.36 -2.43
C LYS A 158 12.10 -12.42 -3.94
N ASP A 159 11.57 -13.52 -4.45
CA ASP A 159 11.37 -13.70 -5.90
C ASP A 159 10.42 -12.65 -6.47
N ILE A 160 9.27 -12.37 -5.83
CA ILE A 160 8.36 -11.34 -6.35
C ILE A 160 8.99 -9.94 -6.34
N PHE A 161 9.82 -9.61 -5.35
CA PHE A 161 10.53 -8.32 -5.30
C PHE A 161 11.57 -8.20 -6.41
N ASP A 162 12.37 -9.25 -6.59
CA ASP A 162 13.38 -9.32 -7.65
C ASP A 162 12.75 -9.25 -9.06
N LYS A 163 11.58 -9.88 -9.26
CA LYS A 163 10.90 -9.92 -10.57
C LYS A 163 10.09 -8.67 -10.89
N PHE A 164 9.35 -8.13 -9.92
CA PHE A 164 8.31 -7.13 -10.21
C PHE A 164 8.60 -5.74 -9.66
N PHE A 165 9.28 -5.65 -8.51
CA PHE A 165 9.39 -4.39 -7.77
C PHE A 165 10.72 -3.66 -8.01
N GLU A 166 11.85 -4.39 -8.07
CA GLU A 166 13.17 -3.78 -8.29
C GLU A 166 13.32 -3.17 -9.69
N ASN A 167 12.67 -3.74 -10.71
CA ASN A 167 12.65 -3.20 -12.08
C ASN A 167 11.20 -2.96 -12.56
N PRO A 168 10.65 -1.73 -12.59
CA PRO A 168 9.29 -1.44 -13.04
C PRO A 168 9.06 -1.69 -14.55
N PHE A 169 10.11 -1.99 -15.32
CA PHE A 169 10.07 -2.24 -16.77
C PHE A 169 10.22 -3.72 -17.14
N TRP A 170 10.10 -4.63 -16.17
CA TRP A 170 10.38 -6.07 -16.30
C TRP A 170 9.66 -6.80 -17.47
N TYR A 171 8.60 -6.23 -18.02
CA TYR A 171 7.79 -6.81 -19.12
C TYR A 171 8.03 -6.17 -20.49
N PHE A 172 8.93 -5.19 -20.60
CA PHE A 172 9.23 -4.55 -21.87
C PHE A 172 10.13 -5.43 -22.73
N GLU A 173 9.72 -5.62 -23.99
CA GLU A 173 10.48 -6.35 -24.99
C GLU A 173 11.17 -5.41 -25.96
N GLY A 174 12.42 -5.71 -26.30
CA GLY A 174 13.09 -5.06 -27.42
C GLY A 174 12.57 -5.64 -28.74
N LYS A 175 12.68 -4.88 -29.83
CA LYS A 175 12.41 -5.46 -31.15
C LYS A 175 13.39 -6.60 -31.40
N THR A 176 12.88 -7.82 -31.53
CA THR A 176 13.60 -8.95 -32.12
C THR A 176 13.61 -8.73 -33.63
N GLU A 177 14.35 -7.73 -34.11
CA GLU A 177 14.62 -7.69 -35.55
C GLU A 177 15.53 -8.87 -35.84
N ALA A 178 14.96 -9.90 -36.47
CA ALA A 178 15.69 -10.99 -37.09
C ALA A 178 16.51 -10.39 -38.24
N ILE A 179 17.65 -9.81 -37.89
CA ILE A 179 18.67 -9.45 -38.85
C ILE A 179 19.81 -10.43 -38.59
N ASP A 180 20.05 -11.29 -39.57
CA ASP A 180 21.23 -12.14 -39.71
C ASP A 180 22.51 -11.28 -39.79
N VAL A 181 22.85 -10.58 -38.71
CA VAL A 181 24.12 -9.87 -38.55
C VAL A 181 24.82 -10.50 -37.35
N GLU A 182 26.05 -10.91 -37.61
CA GLU A 182 26.98 -11.57 -36.70
C GLU A 182 26.96 -11.03 -35.25
N PRO A 183 27.32 -11.87 -34.27
CA PRO A 183 27.25 -11.53 -32.85
C PRO A 183 28.35 -10.51 -32.49
N GLN A 184 28.13 -9.23 -32.79
CA GLN A 184 28.91 -8.17 -32.19
C GLN A 184 28.48 -8.01 -30.72
N ALA A 185 29.44 -8.31 -29.86
CA ALA A 185 29.34 -8.35 -28.40
C ALA A 185 29.08 -6.97 -27.77
N GLN A 186 27.91 -6.37 -28.00
CA GLN A 186 27.54 -5.08 -27.39
C GLN A 186 26.15 -5.16 -26.70
N SER A 187 26.25 -5.36 -25.38
CA SER A 187 25.21 -5.46 -24.33
C SER A 187 24.40 -6.76 -24.28
N SER A 188 24.78 -7.62 -23.33
CA SER A 188 24.04 -8.84 -22.93
C SER A 188 22.79 -8.54 -22.09
N LEU A 189 22.27 -7.30 -22.16
CA LEU A 189 21.16 -6.83 -21.32
C LEU A 189 19.86 -6.86 -22.11
N SER A 190 18.79 -7.31 -21.47
CA SER A 190 17.44 -7.24 -22.03
C SER A 190 17.00 -5.77 -22.17
N PHE A 191 16.02 -5.50 -23.03
CA PHE A 191 15.47 -4.15 -23.18
C PHE A 191 14.93 -3.58 -21.86
N ALA A 192 14.28 -4.42 -21.05
CA ALA A 192 13.86 -4.06 -19.70
C ALA A 192 15.02 -3.62 -18.79
N GLN A 193 16.21 -4.25 -18.90
CA GLN A 193 17.39 -3.86 -18.15
C GLN A 193 17.99 -2.54 -18.66
N HIS A 194 17.94 -2.28 -19.97
CA HIS A 194 18.34 -0.97 -20.52
C HIS A 194 17.44 0.17 -20.03
N LEU A 195 16.12 -0.04 -19.98
CA LEU A 195 15.19 0.95 -19.42
C LEU A 195 15.45 1.19 -17.92
N GLN A 196 15.73 0.13 -17.17
CA GLN A 196 16.10 0.23 -15.76
C GLN A 196 17.39 1.02 -15.57
N HIS A 197 18.43 0.71 -16.34
CA HIS A 197 19.69 1.45 -16.27
C HIS A 197 19.50 2.93 -16.57
N LEU A 198 18.74 3.26 -17.63
CA LEU A 198 18.41 4.64 -17.97
C LEU A 198 17.64 5.35 -16.83
N TYR A 199 16.68 4.66 -16.22
CA TYR A 199 15.96 5.17 -15.06
C TYR A 199 16.88 5.49 -13.88
N GLU A 200 17.83 4.61 -13.57
CA GLU A 200 18.83 4.82 -12.52
C GLU A 200 19.71 6.03 -12.82
N GLN A 201 20.13 6.23 -14.07
CA GLN A 201 20.84 7.44 -14.46
C GLN A 201 19.98 8.70 -14.29
N PHE A 202 18.70 8.65 -14.65
CA PHE A 202 17.78 9.76 -14.42
C PHE A 202 17.55 10.04 -12.94
N LEU A 203 17.53 9.01 -12.09
CA LEU A 203 17.42 9.19 -10.63
C LEU A 203 18.60 9.97 -10.06
N ILE A 204 19.81 9.77 -10.58
CA ILE A 204 21.01 10.53 -10.17
C ILE A 204 20.89 12.00 -10.60
N VAL A 205 20.43 12.26 -11.83
CA VAL A 205 20.38 13.60 -12.41
C VAL A 205 19.22 14.43 -11.85
N ASN A 206 18.01 13.86 -11.85
CA ASN A 206 16.80 14.53 -11.38
C ASN A 206 15.75 13.49 -10.94
N PRO A 207 15.71 13.14 -9.63
CA PRO A 207 14.78 12.16 -9.09
C PRO A 207 13.30 12.45 -9.41
N LYS A 208 12.90 13.72 -9.44
CA LYS A 208 11.51 14.12 -9.71
C LYS A 208 11.14 13.85 -11.16
N SER A 209 11.97 14.29 -12.11
CA SER A 209 11.75 14.02 -13.54
C SER A 209 11.87 12.54 -13.87
N ALA A 210 12.80 11.81 -13.24
CA ALA A 210 12.92 10.37 -13.38
C ALA A 210 11.63 9.66 -12.96
N SER A 211 11.08 10.04 -11.80
CA SER A 211 9.83 9.48 -11.30
C SER A 211 8.67 9.73 -12.26
N LEU A 212 8.54 10.95 -12.81
CA LEU A 212 7.53 11.28 -13.82
C LEU A 212 7.70 10.44 -15.10
N TRP A 213 8.94 10.32 -15.59
CA TRP A 213 9.25 9.53 -16.78
C TRP A 213 8.89 8.05 -16.60
N LYS A 214 9.30 7.45 -15.47
CA LYS A 214 8.92 6.07 -15.10
C LYS A 214 7.41 5.92 -15.06
N THR A 215 6.72 6.83 -14.36
CA THR A 215 5.27 6.80 -14.21
C THR A 215 4.56 6.85 -15.55
N GLU A 216 4.94 7.76 -16.44
CA GLU A 216 4.29 7.90 -17.74
C GLU A 216 4.61 6.72 -18.67
N THR A 217 5.86 6.25 -18.65
CA THR A 217 6.29 5.06 -19.40
C THR A 217 5.47 3.83 -19.01
N VAL A 218 5.31 3.59 -17.70
CA VAL A 218 4.47 2.48 -17.21
C VAL A 218 3.01 2.71 -17.59
N ARG A 219 2.44 3.91 -17.39
CA ARG A 219 1.04 4.19 -17.76
C ARG A 219 0.76 3.93 -19.23
N LEU A 220 1.54 4.51 -20.14
CA LEU A 220 1.35 4.34 -21.58
C LEU A 220 1.49 2.87 -21.99
N ALA A 221 2.48 2.18 -21.45
CA ALA A 221 2.67 0.75 -21.70
C ALA A 221 1.56 -0.11 -21.08
N ASN A 222 0.67 0.42 -20.25
CA ASN A 222 -0.42 -0.32 -19.61
C ASN A 222 -1.82 0.22 -19.97
N SER A 223 -1.91 1.14 -20.94
CA SER A 223 -3.18 1.73 -21.38
C SER A 223 -3.95 0.74 -22.26
N VAL A 224 -4.98 0.11 -21.70
CA VAL A 224 -5.76 -0.96 -22.34
C VAL A 224 -7.16 -0.54 -22.80
N ASN A 225 -7.58 0.70 -22.50
CA ASN A 225 -8.88 1.24 -22.91
C ASN A 225 -8.78 2.69 -23.43
N ASP A 226 -9.80 3.10 -24.18
CA ASP A 226 -9.83 4.38 -24.90
C ASP A 226 -9.87 5.61 -23.97
N LYS A 227 -10.21 5.41 -22.69
CA LYS A 227 -10.12 6.49 -21.70
C LYS A 227 -8.67 6.78 -21.33
N GLN A 228 -7.78 5.78 -21.42
CA GLN A 228 -6.37 5.84 -21.02
C GLN A 228 -5.43 6.25 -22.16
N ALA A 229 -5.72 5.86 -23.41
CA ALA A 229 -4.92 6.23 -24.57
C ALA A 229 -5.72 6.14 -25.88
N ASN A 230 -5.32 6.92 -26.89
CA ASN A 230 -5.91 6.88 -28.23
C ASN A 230 -5.56 5.58 -28.99
N ASN A 231 -4.39 4.99 -28.73
CA ASN A 231 -4.00 3.69 -29.26
C ASN A 231 -3.65 2.76 -28.09
N THR A 232 -4.36 1.65 -28.00
CA THR A 232 -4.31 0.67 -26.91
C THR A 232 -3.62 -0.63 -27.32
N GLU A 233 -3.06 -0.71 -28.53
CA GLU A 233 -2.36 -1.90 -29.04
C GLU A 233 -1.18 -2.30 -28.16
N MET A 234 -0.29 -1.34 -27.84
CA MET A 234 0.85 -1.57 -26.95
C MET A 234 0.41 -2.03 -25.57
N GLY A 235 -0.59 -1.38 -24.97
CA GLY A 235 -1.07 -1.73 -23.63
C GLY A 235 -1.72 -3.11 -23.56
N ARG A 236 -2.44 -3.54 -24.61
CA ARG A 236 -2.97 -4.91 -24.70
C ARG A 236 -1.84 -5.94 -24.86
N HIS A 237 -0.87 -5.66 -25.73
CA HIS A 237 0.28 -6.53 -25.95
C HIS A 237 1.07 -6.76 -24.66
N THR A 238 1.46 -5.68 -23.98
CA THR A 238 2.19 -5.79 -22.70
C THR A 238 1.35 -6.48 -21.63
N LYS A 239 0.01 -6.28 -21.58
CA LYS A 239 -0.85 -6.98 -20.63
C LYS A 239 -0.80 -8.49 -20.84
N SER A 240 -0.98 -8.96 -22.06
CA SER A 240 -0.87 -10.39 -22.38
C SER A 240 0.50 -10.94 -22.01
N ARG A 241 1.56 -10.17 -22.27
CA ARG A 241 2.92 -10.55 -21.89
C ARG A 241 3.12 -10.65 -20.38
N ARG A 242 2.60 -9.69 -19.62
CA ARG A 242 2.67 -9.73 -18.15
C ARG A 242 1.95 -10.94 -17.58
N GLU A 243 0.76 -11.26 -18.08
CA GLU A 243 0.02 -12.44 -17.66
C GLU A 243 0.77 -13.75 -17.98
N GLU A 244 1.41 -13.84 -19.15
CA GLU A 244 2.26 -14.98 -19.51
C GLU A 244 3.49 -15.11 -18.60
N LEU A 245 4.25 -14.03 -18.42
CA LEU A 245 5.45 -14.01 -17.58
C LEU A 245 5.12 -14.31 -16.12
N THR A 246 4.00 -13.80 -15.61
CA THR A 246 3.54 -14.06 -14.24
C THR A 246 3.33 -15.55 -14.00
N ARG A 247 2.66 -16.25 -14.93
CA ARG A 247 2.50 -17.71 -14.86
C ARG A 247 3.85 -18.42 -14.97
N SER A 248 4.69 -17.98 -15.91
CA SER A 248 6.02 -18.55 -16.13
C SER A 248 6.90 -18.44 -14.87
N PHE A 249 6.88 -17.30 -14.17
CA PHE A 249 7.62 -17.09 -12.93
C PHE A 249 7.12 -18.00 -11.81
N ALA A 250 5.80 -18.12 -11.61
CA ALA A 250 5.25 -19.05 -10.63
C ALA A 250 5.66 -20.51 -10.92
N SER A 251 5.54 -20.97 -12.18
CA SER A 251 5.98 -22.32 -12.56
C SER A 251 7.50 -22.50 -12.44
N ALA A 252 8.29 -21.45 -12.70
CA ALA A 252 9.75 -21.49 -12.51
C ALA A 252 10.13 -21.59 -11.03
N MET A 253 9.42 -20.89 -10.15
CA MET A 253 9.62 -20.96 -8.70
C MET A 253 9.32 -22.38 -8.17
N LEU A 254 8.24 -23.02 -8.64
CA LEU A 254 7.97 -24.43 -8.32
C LEU A 254 9.01 -25.42 -8.85
N LYS A 255 9.81 -25.02 -9.85
CA LYS A 255 10.92 -25.80 -10.41
C LYS A 255 12.26 -25.44 -9.79
N HIS A 256 12.31 -24.41 -8.95
CA HIS A 256 13.54 -23.93 -8.33
C HIS A 256 14.03 -24.96 -7.29
N PRO A 257 15.21 -25.58 -7.46
CA PRO A 257 15.57 -26.77 -6.67
C PRO A 257 15.59 -26.52 -5.15
N PRO A 258 16.23 -25.45 -4.62
CA PRO A 258 16.19 -25.16 -3.18
C PRO A 258 14.77 -24.93 -2.64
N PHE A 259 13.84 -24.42 -3.46
CA PHE A 259 12.45 -24.24 -3.06
C PHE A 259 11.69 -25.57 -3.02
N GLN A 260 11.88 -26.42 -4.05
CA GLN A 260 11.27 -27.75 -4.13
C GLN A 260 11.58 -28.62 -2.92
N MET A 261 12.79 -28.52 -2.39
CA MET A 261 13.21 -29.25 -1.19
C MET A 261 12.32 -28.96 0.02
N LEU A 262 11.80 -27.74 0.14
CA LEU A 262 10.95 -27.31 1.25
C LEU A 262 9.48 -27.73 1.06
N LEU A 263 9.06 -28.03 -0.18
CA LEU A 263 7.66 -28.34 -0.48
C LEU A 263 7.22 -29.67 0.10
N GLU A 264 5.99 -29.69 0.61
CA GLU A 264 5.31 -30.92 1.01
C GLU A 264 4.84 -31.71 -0.22
N ASN A 265 4.75 -33.04 -0.05
CA ASN A 265 4.14 -33.91 -1.04
C ASN A 265 2.64 -33.60 -1.10
N CYS A 266 2.16 -33.19 -2.28
CA CYS A 266 0.77 -32.79 -2.48
C CYS A 266 0.20 -33.59 -3.66
N GLU A 267 -0.98 -34.19 -3.47
CA GLU A 267 -1.70 -34.89 -4.54
C GLU A 267 -2.20 -33.87 -5.60
N ASP A 268 -2.72 -32.73 -5.14
CA ASP A 268 -3.29 -31.68 -5.97
C ASP A 268 -2.24 -30.64 -6.43
N THR A 269 -1.24 -31.10 -7.17
CA THR A 269 -0.17 -30.24 -7.71
C THR A 269 -0.71 -29.07 -8.55
N ALA A 270 -1.83 -29.26 -9.25
CA ALA A 270 -2.50 -28.23 -10.04
C ALA A 270 -3.07 -27.10 -9.17
N VAL A 271 -3.70 -27.42 -8.03
CA VAL A 271 -4.25 -26.42 -7.10
C VAL A 271 -3.12 -25.61 -6.46
N ARG A 272 -2.01 -26.27 -6.11
CA ARG A 272 -0.81 -25.58 -5.60
C ARG A 272 -0.26 -24.58 -6.61
N GLU A 273 -0.13 -24.99 -7.87
CA GLU A 273 0.32 -24.11 -8.95
C GLU A 273 -0.65 -22.95 -9.18
N GLU A 274 -1.95 -23.21 -9.24
CA GLU A 274 -2.97 -22.17 -9.42
C GLU A 274 -2.91 -21.12 -8.29
N LYS A 275 -2.87 -21.54 -7.03
CA LYS A 275 -2.75 -20.60 -5.90
C LYS A 275 -1.44 -19.80 -5.94
N LEU A 276 -0.35 -20.41 -6.42
CA LEU A 276 0.91 -19.67 -6.59
C LEU A 276 0.81 -18.64 -7.70
N VAL A 277 0.20 -18.98 -8.84
CA VAL A 277 -0.07 -18.04 -9.93
C VAL A 277 -0.90 -16.86 -9.42
N GLN A 278 -1.96 -17.10 -8.63
CA GLN A 278 -2.77 -16.03 -8.02
C GLN A 278 -1.94 -15.11 -7.12
N PHE A 279 -0.99 -15.66 -6.36
CA PHE A 279 -0.05 -14.85 -5.56
C PHE A 279 0.84 -13.96 -6.45
N TYR A 280 1.41 -14.49 -7.52
CA TYR A 280 2.23 -13.72 -8.47
C TYR A 280 1.40 -12.65 -9.22
N GLU A 281 0.15 -12.96 -9.61
CA GLU A 281 -0.76 -11.99 -10.23
C GLU A 281 -1.09 -10.84 -9.28
N LYS A 282 -1.23 -11.11 -7.98
CA LYS A 282 -1.44 -10.08 -6.98
C LYS A 282 -0.22 -9.17 -6.84
N ALA A 283 0.98 -9.75 -6.86
CA ALA A 283 2.24 -8.99 -6.86
C ALA A 283 2.38 -8.13 -8.12
N GLU A 284 2.08 -8.68 -9.30
CA GLU A 284 2.11 -7.98 -10.59
C GLU A 284 1.19 -6.75 -10.58
N LYS A 285 -0.08 -6.92 -10.22
CA LYS A 285 -1.06 -5.82 -10.17
C LYS A 285 -0.60 -4.70 -9.24
N LEU A 286 -0.04 -5.06 -8.08
CA LEU A 286 0.49 -4.08 -7.13
C LEU A 286 1.71 -3.35 -7.71
N ALA A 287 2.64 -4.07 -8.33
CA ALA A 287 3.82 -3.49 -8.95
C ALA A 287 3.46 -2.53 -10.10
N ILE A 288 2.48 -2.87 -10.95
CA ILE A 288 2.01 -1.97 -12.02
C ILE A 288 1.33 -0.73 -11.45
N SER A 289 0.52 -0.87 -10.40
CA SER A 289 -0.09 0.29 -9.74
C SER A 289 0.98 1.23 -9.18
N LEU A 290 2.03 0.67 -8.55
CA LEU A 290 3.15 1.44 -8.01
C LEU A 290 3.97 2.11 -9.10
N GLY A 291 4.30 1.38 -10.17
CA GLY A 291 4.98 1.90 -11.35
C GLY A 291 4.20 3.05 -11.99
N SER A 292 2.88 2.94 -12.04
CA SER A 292 1.95 3.98 -12.54
C SER A 292 1.70 5.13 -11.55
N SER A 293 2.32 5.09 -10.37
CA SER A 293 2.22 6.13 -9.35
C SER A 293 3.51 6.96 -9.27
N HIS A 294 3.32 8.25 -8.96
CA HIS A 294 4.43 9.17 -8.72
C HIS A 294 5.19 8.78 -7.44
N GLY A 295 6.45 9.20 -7.37
CA GLY A 295 7.38 8.89 -6.29
C GLY A 295 8.37 7.77 -6.65
N ILE A 296 9.35 7.63 -5.77
CA ILE A 296 10.43 6.66 -5.86
C ILE A 296 10.21 5.67 -4.72
N CYS A 297 9.95 4.41 -5.07
CA CYS A 297 9.84 3.35 -4.10
C CYS A 297 11.22 2.84 -3.74
N THR A 298 11.43 2.54 -2.47
CA THR A 298 12.65 1.93 -1.95
C THR A 298 12.28 0.67 -1.20
N TYR A 299 12.96 -0.42 -1.52
CA TYR A 299 12.79 -1.72 -0.90
C TYR A 299 14.07 -2.06 -0.15
N ARG A 300 13.99 -2.18 1.18
CA ARG A 300 15.17 -2.46 2.01
C ARG A 300 15.11 -3.89 2.52
N ASN A 301 15.93 -4.75 1.92
CA ASN A 301 16.27 -6.08 2.42
C ASN A 301 17.49 -6.01 3.36
N LEU A 302 18.04 -7.16 3.77
CA LEU A 302 19.09 -7.24 4.78
C LEU A 302 20.34 -6.45 4.39
N THR A 303 20.74 -6.52 3.11
CA THR A 303 21.91 -5.80 2.60
C THR A 303 21.69 -4.29 2.43
N LYS A 304 20.43 -3.84 2.41
CA LYS A 304 20.04 -2.44 2.22
C LYS A 304 19.62 -1.78 3.56
N LEU A 305 19.75 -2.47 4.70
CA LEU A 305 19.56 -1.90 6.02
C LEU A 305 20.77 -1.04 6.43
N ALA A 306 20.53 -0.02 7.27
CA ALA A 306 21.59 0.85 7.77
C ALA A 306 22.49 0.16 8.81
N SER A 307 21.95 -0.84 9.51
CA SER A 307 22.63 -1.62 10.54
C SER A 307 22.25 -3.10 10.39
N PRO A 308 23.19 -4.04 10.56
CA PRO A 308 22.90 -5.47 10.66
C PRO A 308 22.39 -5.86 12.07
N LEU A 309 22.43 -4.94 13.03
CA LEU A 309 21.95 -5.15 14.40
C LEU A 309 20.55 -4.59 14.57
N PHE A 310 19.72 -5.31 15.31
CA PHE A 310 18.35 -4.92 15.65
C PHE A 310 18.32 -3.83 16.72
N SER A 311 17.30 -2.97 16.61
CA SER A 311 16.96 -1.95 17.59
C SER A 311 15.45 -1.80 17.60
N GLY A 312 14.79 -2.10 18.73
CA GLY A 312 13.33 -2.06 18.87
C GLY A 312 12.71 -0.68 18.61
N GLY A 313 13.51 0.39 18.67
CA GLY A 313 13.10 1.75 18.29
C GLY A 313 13.18 2.07 16.79
N ASP A 314 13.66 1.17 15.93
CA ASP A 314 13.78 1.43 14.50
C ASP A 314 12.39 1.45 13.83
N GLN A 315 12.09 2.52 13.10
CA GLN A 315 10.84 2.62 12.35
C GLN A 315 10.85 1.79 11.06
N VAL A 316 12.01 1.32 10.60
CA VAL A 316 12.19 0.57 9.35
C VAL A 316 12.09 -0.93 9.57
N VAL A 317 12.53 -1.43 10.73
CA VAL A 317 12.64 -2.86 11.03
C VAL A 317 11.80 -3.20 12.26
N THR A 318 11.05 -4.29 12.19
CA THR A 318 10.35 -4.90 13.32
C THR A 318 10.78 -6.35 13.47
N ALA A 319 10.79 -6.87 14.69
CA ALA A 319 10.96 -8.30 14.91
C ALA A 319 9.75 -9.08 14.39
N GLU A 320 9.97 -10.33 14.02
CA GLU A 320 8.89 -11.30 13.74
C GLU A 320 8.08 -11.57 15.02
N ASP A 321 6.75 -11.71 14.89
CA ASP A 321 5.82 -11.73 16.02
C ASP A 321 6.08 -12.86 17.04
N ARG A 322 6.71 -13.96 16.63
CA ARG A 322 7.10 -15.11 17.48
C ARG A 322 8.37 -14.86 18.28
N HIS A 323 9.03 -13.71 18.14
CA HIS A 323 10.03 -13.28 19.12
C HIS A 323 9.42 -12.88 20.46
N ILE A 324 8.10 -12.61 20.49
CA ILE A 324 7.34 -12.09 21.64
C ILE A 324 8.11 -10.97 22.35
N LEU A 325 8.21 -9.83 21.67
CA LEU A 325 8.75 -8.63 22.31
C LEU A 325 7.68 -7.95 23.16
N LEU A 326 7.97 -7.79 24.45
CA LEU A 326 7.21 -6.95 25.35
C LEU A 326 7.60 -5.48 25.12
N PRO A 327 6.65 -4.51 25.13
CA PRO A 327 6.92 -3.12 24.75
C PRO A 327 8.02 -2.42 25.57
N HIS A 328 8.32 -2.91 26.77
CA HIS A 328 9.23 -2.31 27.72
C HIS A 328 10.56 -3.09 27.86
N GLN A 329 10.77 -4.16 27.08
CA GLN A 329 11.96 -5.00 27.19
C GLN A 329 12.86 -4.87 25.94
N PRO A 330 14.05 -4.25 26.04
CA PRO A 330 15.03 -4.16 24.95
C PRO A 330 15.83 -5.46 24.78
N ARG A 331 15.19 -6.61 24.96
CA ARG A 331 15.85 -7.94 25.07
C ARG A 331 16.70 -8.29 23.84
N LEU A 332 16.26 -7.85 22.66
CA LEU A 332 16.91 -8.13 21.38
C LEU A 332 17.71 -6.95 20.84
N ASP A 333 17.80 -5.84 21.56
CA ASP A 333 18.54 -4.67 21.10
C ASP A 333 20.03 -4.97 21.02
N GLY A 334 20.65 -4.62 19.89
CA GLY A 334 22.05 -4.94 19.60
C GLY A 334 22.28 -6.38 19.13
N HIS A 335 21.27 -7.24 19.13
CA HIS A 335 21.38 -8.59 18.57
C HIS A 335 21.41 -8.52 17.05
N ARG A 336 22.06 -9.50 16.44
CA ARG A 336 22.22 -9.57 14.99
C ARG A 336 20.90 -9.95 14.32
N ILE A 337 20.58 -9.31 13.20
CA ILE A 337 19.50 -9.75 12.31
C ILE A 337 20.02 -10.93 11.48
N LEU A 338 19.38 -12.09 11.63
CA LEU A 338 19.76 -13.32 10.90
C LEU A 338 19.16 -13.33 9.50
N PHE A 339 17.89 -12.95 9.35
CA PHE A 339 17.28 -12.80 8.03
C PHE A 339 15.99 -11.98 8.08
N ILE A 340 15.52 -11.55 6.92
CA ILE A 340 14.34 -10.72 6.73
C ILE A 340 13.27 -11.51 5.98
N LEU A 341 12.07 -11.63 6.54
CA LEU A 341 10.93 -12.31 5.90
C LEU A 341 10.30 -11.50 4.77
N GLN A 342 10.32 -10.19 4.94
CA GLN A 342 9.78 -9.23 3.98
C GLN A 342 10.55 -7.92 4.09
N PRO A 343 10.85 -7.25 2.96
CA PRO A 343 11.62 -6.02 3.00
C PRO A 343 10.79 -4.87 3.56
N ALA A 344 11.47 -3.84 4.06
CA ALA A 344 10.81 -2.56 4.33
C ALA A 344 10.43 -1.91 3.00
N VAL A 345 9.23 -1.37 2.93
CA VAL A 345 8.72 -0.70 1.74
C VAL A 345 8.34 0.72 2.09
N SER A 346 9.01 1.66 1.43
CA SER A 346 8.69 3.08 1.55
C SER A 346 8.71 3.77 0.20
N ARG A 347 8.05 4.93 0.14
CA ARG A 347 8.05 5.81 -1.02
C ARG A 347 8.44 7.22 -0.61
N THR A 348 9.36 7.81 -1.36
CA THR A 348 9.61 9.26 -1.29
C THR A 348 8.76 9.95 -2.34
N GLY A 349 7.85 10.83 -1.91
CA GLY A 349 6.92 11.53 -2.79
C GLY A 349 7.63 12.56 -3.68
N ALA A 350 7.36 12.52 -5.00
CA ALA A 350 7.88 13.51 -5.95
C ALA A 350 7.01 14.79 -6.06
N ALA A 351 5.73 14.72 -5.61
CA ALA A 351 4.69 15.71 -5.93
C ALA A 351 4.15 16.51 -4.73
N ILE A 352 4.49 16.17 -3.49
CA ILE A 352 4.15 17.00 -2.32
C ILE A 352 5.31 17.97 -2.13
N LEU A 353 5.02 19.25 -1.93
CA LEU A 353 6.01 20.31 -1.65
C LEU A 353 6.98 19.93 -0.50
N ASP A 354 6.60 18.99 0.37
CA ASP A 354 7.36 18.56 1.55
C ASP A 354 8.13 17.24 1.41
N GLY A 355 8.10 16.54 0.27
CA GLY A 355 8.96 15.36 0.04
C GLY A 355 8.83 14.24 1.09
N GLY A 356 7.69 14.13 1.76
CA GLY A 356 7.47 13.21 2.86
C GLY A 356 7.76 11.75 2.50
N LEU A 357 8.42 11.05 3.43
CA LEU A 357 8.63 9.61 3.37
C LEU A 357 7.34 8.91 3.81
N GLU A 358 6.71 8.19 2.90
CA GLU A 358 5.60 7.31 3.21
C GLU A 358 6.15 5.90 3.47
N SER A 359 5.96 5.37 4.68
CA SER A 359 6.25 3.97 4.99
C SER A 359 4.97 3.14 4.85
N TRP A 360 5.02 2.08 4.03
CA TRP A 360 3.88 1.19 3.82
C TRP A 360 4.07 -0.17 4.47
N ALA A 361 5.32 -0.62 4.63
CA ALA A 361 5.64 -1.83 5.37
C ALA A 361 7.02 -1.69 6.03
N GLN A 362 7.13 -2.22 7.25
CA GLN A 362 8.42 -2.42 7.90
C GLN A 362 9.03 -3.74 7.42
N ALA A 363 10.36 -3.82 7.46
CA ALA A 363 11.06 -5.09 7.31
C ALA A 363 10.73 -5.95 8.52
N VAL A 364 10.30 -7.19 8.31
CA VAL A 364 10.08 -8.14 9.39
C VAL A 364 11.32 -9.01 9.50
N ALA A 365 12.03 -8.90 10.61
CA ALA A 365 13.32 -9.52 10.84
C ALA A 365 13.23 -10.68 11.84
N VAL A 366 13.98 -11.74 11.56
CA VAL A 366 14.31 -12.77 12.54
C VAL A 366 15.67 -12.43 13.13
N ILE A 367 15.70 -12.30 14.46
CA ILE A 367 16.83 -11.81 15.23
C ILE A 367 17.51 -12.99 15.91
N GLU A 368 18.83 -12.89 16.08
CA GLU A 368 19.59 -13.89 16.82
C GLU A 368 19.16 -13.94 18.28
N ASP A 369 18.72 -15.12 18.71
CA ASP A 369 18.13 -15.34 20.02
C ASP A 369 18.12 -16.84 20.38
N GLY A 370 19.27 -17.50 20.20
CA GLY A 370 19.41 -18.95 20.42
C GLY A 370 19.13 -19.41 21.85
N ASP A 371 19.18 -18.48 22.82
CA ASP A 371 18.93 -18.75 24.23
C ASP A 371 17.42 -18.81 24.58
N CYS A 372 16.54 -18.36 23.67
CA CYS A 372 15.10 -18.44 23.87
C CYS A 372 14.60 -19.87 23.67
N THR A 373 14.53 -20.62 24.77
CA THR A 373 13.99 -21.99 24.82
C THR A 373 12.46 -22.00 24.77
N GLU A 374 11.87 -23.19 24.66
CA GLU A 374 10.42 -23.36 24.67
C GLU A 374 9.79 -22.89 26.00
N GLU A 375 10.46 -23.16 27.12
CA GLU A 375 10.03 -22.70 28.44
C GLU A 375 10.04 -21.18 28.54
N VAL A 376 11.15 -20.55 28.13
CA VAL A 376 11.30 -19.08 28.12
C VAL A 376 10.24 -18.43 27.23
N TYR A 377 9.99 -19.00 26.04
CA TYR A 377 8.96 -18.52 25.14
C TYR A 377 7.56 -18.58 25.77
N HIS A 378 7.22 -19.69 26.43
CA HIS A 378 5.92 -19.83 27.07
C HIS A 378 5.75 -18.90 28.27
N GLU A 379 6.81 -18.63 29.04
CA GLU A 379 6.82 -17.63 30.10
C GLU A 379 6.55 -16.22 29.54
N LEU A 380 7.29 -15.80 28.51
CA LEU A 380 7.10 -14.52 27.84
C LEU A 380 5.69 -14.39 27.23
N GLN A 381 5.16 -15.47 26.66
CA GLN A 381 3.80 -15.49 26.11
C GLN A 381 2.75 -15.30 27.22
N GLN A 382 2.91 -15.98 28.36
CA GLN A 382 2.00 -15.83 29.50
C GLN A 382 2.03 -14.41 30.07
N GLU A 383 3.22 -13.81 30.17
CA GLU A 383 3.40 -12.42 30.60
C GLU A 383 2.69 -11.45 29.65
N ARG A 384 2.94 -11.58 28.33
CA ARG A 384 2.27 -10.76 27.29
C ARG A 384 0.76 -10.86 27.36
N GLU A 385 0.23 -12.07 27.55
CA GLU A 385 -1.21 -12.29 27.69
C GLU A 385 -1.77 -11.72 28.99
N ALA A 386 -1.01 -11.76 30.09
CA ALA A 386 -1.39 -11.15 31.36
C ALA A 386 -1.50 -9.62 31.23
N GLU A 387 -0.50 -8.98 30.60
CA GLU A 387 -0.54 -7.55 30.31
C GLU A 387 -1.70 -7.19 29.38
N ALA A 388 -1.92 -7.96 28.31
CA ALA A 388 -3.04 -7.72 27.40
C ALA A 388 -4.40 -7.83 28.10
N ARG A 389 -4.55 -8.78 29.04
CA ARG A 389 -5.75 -8.91 29.87
C ARG A 389 -5.94 -7.72 30.81
N GLU A 390 -4.86 -7.21 31.41
CA GLU A 390 -4.91 -6.01 32.25
C GLU A 390 -5.31 -4.78 31.45
N VAL A 391 -4.67 -4.51 30.31
CA VAL A 391 -5.01 -3.40 29.41
C VAL A 391 -6.47 -3.50 28.94
N TYR A 392 -6.94 -4.72 28.63
CA TYR A 392 -8.34 -4.93 28.26
C TYR A 392 -9.31 -4.61 29.41
N ARG A 393 -8.99 -5.04 30.63
CA ARG A 393 -9.77 -4.73 31.84
C ARG A 393 -9.85 -3.23 32.08
N GLU A 394 -8.72 -2.51 32.01
CA GLU A 394 -8.69 -1.05 32.15
C GLU A 394 -9.55 -0.36 31.09
N LYS A 395 -9.46 -0.79 29.83
CA LYS A 395 -10.28 -0.26 28.75
C LYS A 395 -11.77 -0.50 28.99
N GLN A 396 -12.15 -1.66 29.52
CA GLN A 396 -13.54 -1.96 29.89
C GLN A 396 -14.03 -1.07 31.04
N GLU A 397 -13.20 -0.83 32.06
CA GLU A 397 -13.54 0.09 33.15
C GLU A 397 -13.72 1.53 32.68
N VAL A 398 -12.85 2.00 31.76
CA VAL A 398 -12.97 3.33 31.16
C VAL A 398 -14.25 3.44 30.33
N MET A 399 -14.56 2.44 29.49
CA MET A 399 -15.80 2.42 28.71
C MET A 399 -17.04 2.37 29.63
N ALA A 400 -17.00 1.60 30.72
CA ALA A 400 -18.08 1.52 31.69
C ALA A 400 -18.29 2.85 32.43
N LYS A 401 -17.21 3.55 32.82
CA LYS A 401 -17.27 4.90 33.42
C LYS A 401 -17.90 5.90 32.45
N HIS A 402 -17.44 5.93 31.21
CA HIS A 402 -17.98 6.80 30.17
C HIS A 402 -19.46 6.51 29.89
N GLN A 403 -19.85 5.22 29.84
CA GLN A 403 -21.25 4.83 29.67
C GLN A 403 -22.12 5.26 30.87
N ALA A 404 -21.63 5.10 32.10
CA ALA A 404 -22.34 5.52 33.31
C ALA A 404 -22.52 7.05 33.37
N GLU A 405 -21.52 7.81 32.92
CA GLU A 405 -21.58 9.27 32.79
C GLU A 405 -22.61 9.69 31.74
N TRP A 406 -22.58 9.08 30.55
CA TRP A 406 -23.57 9.32 29.51
C TRP A 406 -25.01 9.00 29.97
N GLU A 407 -25.19 7.91 30.72
CA GLU A 407 -26.49 7.58 31.31
C GLU A 407 -26.94 8.59 32.38
N ARG A 408 -26.01 9.12 33.17
CA ARG A 408 -26.30 10.16 34.17
C ARG A 408 -26.75 11.44 33.50
N GLU A 409 -26.02 11.92 32.50
CA GLU A 409 -26.37 13.10 31.71
C GLU A 409 -27.73 12.95 31.04
N ARG A 410 -28.02 11.76 30.49
CA ARG A 410 -29.33 11.45 29.90
C ARG A 410 -30.46 11.49 30.94
N ARG A 411 -30.24 10.98 32.15
CA ARG A 411 -31.22 11.04 33.26
C ARG A 411 -31.43 12.48 33.75
N GLU A 412 -30.37 13.29 33.80
CA GLU A 412 -30.47 14.71 34.15
C GLU A 412 -31.26 15.51 33.11
N LYS A 413 -30.98 15.31 31.82
CA LYS A 413 -31.77 15.91 30.72
C LYS A 413 -33.25 15.51 30.76
N GLN A 414 -33.55 14.26 31.10
CA GLN A 414 -34.94 13.82 31.27
C GLN A 414 -35.63 14.46 32.49
N LYS A 415 -34.91 14.65 33.61
CA LYS A 415 -35.45 15.33 34.79
C LYS A 415 -35.68 16.82 34.50
N GLU A 416 -34.77 17.46 33.79
CA GLU A 416 -34.90 18.87 33.41
C GLU A 416 -36.09 19.06 32.44
N GLY A 417 -36.22 18.18 31.43
CA GLY A 417 -37.38 18.21 30.53
C GLY A 417 -38.72 18.08 31.28
N LYS A 418 -38.81 17.18 32.27
CA LYS A 418 -40.01 17.04 33.10
C LYS A 418 -40.29 18.27 33.97
N ARG A 419 -39.27 18.91 34.54
CA ARG A 419 -39.44 20.15 35.31
C ARG A 419 -40.00 21.27 34.44
N VAL A 420 -39.46 21.43 33.23
CA VAL A 420 -39.93 22.44 32.28
C VAL A 420 -41.39 22.17 31.87
N GLU A 421 -41.76 20.92 31.59
CA GLU A 421 -43.15 20.53 31.29
C GLU A 421 -44.11 20.80 32.46
N GLU A 422 -43.72 20.47 33.69
CA GLU A 422 -44.52 20.76 34.90
C GLU A 422 -44.67 22.27 35.14
N GLU A 423 -43.63 23.07 34.90
CA GLU A 423 -43.70 24.54 34.98
C GLU A 423 -44.61 25.13 33.90
N THR A 424 -44.58 24.63 32.66
CA THR A 424 -45.45 25.12 31.59
C THR A 424 -46.92 24.77 31.81
N GLN A 425 -47.22 23.58 32.34
CA GLN A 425 -48.59 23.19 32.69
C GLN A 425 -49.14 23.97 33.90
N GLY A 426 -48.28 24.39 34.84
CA GLY A 426 -48.66 25.26 35.95
C GLY A 426 -49.05 26.68 35.52
N GLU A 427 -48.42 27.22 34.48
CA GLU A 427 -48.72 28.56 33.95
C GLU A 427 -49.98 28.58 33.05
N GLU A 428 -50.28 27.50 32.30
CA GLU A 428 -51.50 27.41 31.50
C GLU A 428 -52.78 27.27 32.33
N VAL A 429 -52.72 26.62 33.50
CA VAL A 429 -53.87 26.48 34.41
C VAL A 429 -54.18 27.79 35.17
N GLY A 430 -53.23 28.73 35.24
CA GLY A 430 -53.42 30.05 35.86
C GLY A 430 -54.12 31.09 35.00
N LYS A 431 -54.48 30.78 33.74
CA LYS A 431 -54.98 31.75 32.75
C LYS A 431 -56.38 31.44 32.20
N ILE A 432 -57.26 30.84 33.02
CA ILE A 432 -58.68 30.66 32.68
C ILE A 432 -59.58 31.13 33.85
N ILE A 433 -59.66 32.44 34.09
CA ILE A 433 -60.84 33.13 34.66
C ILE A 433 -60.90 34.53 34.01
N GLU A 434 -62.09 34.92 33.55
CA GLU A 434 -62.49 36.14 32.79
C GLU A 434 -62.12 36.12 31.30
N GLY A 435 -63.01 36.18 30.31
CA GLY A 435 -64.45 36.39 30.27
C GLY A 435 -64.84 36.92 28.89
N SER A 436 -65.92 36.37 28.34
CA SER A 436 -66.85 36.99 27.35
C SER A 436 -66.61 36.89 25.83
N PRO A 437 -67.71 36.98 25.02
CA PRO A 437 -67.94 36.15 23.83
C PRO A 437 -67.90 36.94 22.52
N GLY A 438 -67.81 36.23 21.38
CA GLY A 438 -68.20 36.82 20.11
C GLY A 438 -67.77 36.06 18.85
N LYS A 439 -68.80 35.62 18.11
CA LYS A 439 -68.87 35.44 16.64
C LYS A 439 -68.18 34.22 15.99
N GLN A 440 -69.03 33.21 15.82
CA GLN A 440 -69.44 32.63 14.53
C GLN A 440 -68.89 33.34 13.27
N GLU A 441 -68.12 32.61 12.47
CA GLU A 441 -68.20 32.61 11.01
C GLU A 441 -67.64 31.27 10.50
N ASP A 442 -68.43 30.65 9.62
CA ASP A 442 -68.20 29.38 8.97
C ASP A 442 -67.02 29.47 7.99
N ASP A 443 -66.15 28.45 7.90
CA ASP A 443 -65.75 27.97 6.57
C ASP A 443 -65.17 26.55 6.62
N GLU A 444 -65.54 25.78 5.60
CA GLU A 444 -65.22 24.39 5.34
C GLU A 444 -63.78 24.24 4.81
N GLY A 445 -63.12 23.09 5.04
CA GLY A 445 -61.90 22.79 4.29
C GLY A 445 -61.01 21.65 4.81
N ALA A 446 -61.43 20.42 4.49
CA ALA A 446 -60.63 19.28 4.02
C ALA A 446 -59.26 18.91 4.68
N ASP A 447 -59.24 17.69 5.23
CA ASP A 447 -58.28 16.60 5.00
C ASP A 447 -56.80 16.91 4.75
N GLU A 448 -55.92 16.40 5.61
CA GLU A 448 -54.95 15.36 5.19
C GLU A 448 -54.20 14.76 6.40
N ASP A 449 -54.49 13.48 6.65
CA ASP A 449 -53.74 12.57 7.51
C ASP A 449 -52.31 12.38 6.98
N THR A 450 -51.29 12.51 7.83
CA THR A 450 -50.00 11.85 7.58
C THR A 450 -49.35 11.39 8.88
N GLU A 451 -49.79 10.24 9.38
CA GLU A 451 -49.04 9.44 10.35
C GLU A 451 -47.74 8.92 9.71
N ARG A 452 -46.59 9.25 10.30
CA ARG A 452 -45.31 8.57 10.03
C ARG A 452 -45.09 7.44 11.04
N PRO A 453 -44.95 6.17 10.61
CA PRO A 453 -44.72 5.07 11.54
C PRO A 453 -43.23 4.84 11.84
N ALA A 454 -42.96 4.44 13.08
CA ALA A 454 -41.66 3.95 13.55
C ALA A 454 -41.28 2.57 12.96
N PRO A 455 -39.98 2.24 12.85
CA PRO A 455 -39.53 1.01 12.17
C PRO A 455 -39.61 -0.24 13.06
N LYS A 456 -40.18 -1.31 12.50
CA LYS A 456 -40.29 -2.65 13.10
C LYS A 456 -38.97 -3.43 13.00
N ARG A 457 -38.48 -3.89 14.15
CA ARG A 457 -37.54 -5.02 14.27
C ARG A 457 -38.19 -6.31 13.78
N ALA A 458 -37.52 -7.04 12.88
CA ALA A 458 -37.85 -8.43 12.57
C ALA A 458 -36.79 -9.37 13.18
N ARG A 459 -37.29 -10.30 13.99
CA ARG A 459 -36.60 -11.40 14.68
C ARG A 459 -37.20 -12.69 14.14
N ARG A 460 -36.43 -13.80 14.23
CA ARG A 460 -36.79 -15.23 14.07
C ARG A 460 -36.65 -15.76 12.63
N THR A 461 -36.38 -17.05 12.34
CA THR A 461 -35.97 -18.31 13.02
C THR A 461 -35.67 -19.31 11.87
N ARG A 462 -34.59 -20.09 11.88
CA ARG A 462 -34.48 -21.53 12.27
C ARG A 462 -35.43 -22.53 11.55
N GLY A 463 -34.84 -23.56 10.94
CA GLY A 463 -35.45 -24.83 10.47
C GLY A 463 -34.78 -25.30 9.17
N ALA A 464 -33.82 -26.23 9.13
CA ALA A 464 -33.77 -27.66 9.49
C ALA A 464 -34.31 -28.63 8.43
N ALA A 465 -33.46 -29.63 8.15
CA ALA A 465 -33.71 -30.98 7.63
C ALA A 465 -33.86 -31.24 6.12
N GLY A 466 -33.16 -32.29 5.65
CA GLY A 466 -33.50 -32.96 4.39
C GLY A 466 -32.44 -33.85 3.74
N LYS A 467 -32.05 -34.96 4.40
CA LYS A 467 -31.33 -36.11 3.82
C LYS A 467 -32.19 -36.81 2.74
N LYS A 468 -31.58 -37.31 1.66
CA LYS A 468 -31.85 -38.59 0.91
C LYS A 468 -30.89 -38.61 -0.31
N SER A 469 -29.90 -39.49 -0.47
CA SER A 469 -29.86 -40.96 -0.65
C SER A 469 -30.50 -41.48 -1.95
N GLY A 470 -29.69 -42.12 -2.79
CA GLY A 470 -30.05 -43.03 -3.90
C GLY A 470 -28.88 -43.15 -4.87
N GLN A 471 -28.05 -44.22 -4.83
CA GLN A 471 -28.19 -45.49 -5.60
C GLN A 471 -28.19 -45.26 -7.13
N GLN A 472 -27.53 -46.03 -8.00
CA GLN A 472 -26.60 -47.17 -7.94
C GLN A 472 -26.17 -47.41 -9.41
N VAL A 473 -24.93 -47.87 -9.63
CA VAL A 473 -24.51 -48.92 -10.58
C VAL A 473 -24.82 -48.76 -12.08
N LYS A 474 -23.75 -48.74 -12.90
CA LYS A 474 -23.56 -49.77 -13.94
C LYS A 474 -22.09 -49.93 -14.36
N GLU A 475 -21.64 -51.16 -14.27
CA GLU A 475 -20.42 -51.74 -14.86
C GLU A 475 -20.54 -51.89 -16.39
N GLU A 476 -19.39 -51.86 -17.07
CA GLU A 476 -18.94 -52.76 -18.16
C GLU A 476 -17.50 -52.32 -18.56
N LYS A 477 -16.42 -53.09 -18.31
CA LYS A 477 -15.85 -54.19 -19.14
C LYS A 477 -15.90 -53.87 -20.66
N GLY A 478 -14.82 -53.90 -21.44
CA GLY A 478 -13.43 -54.33 -21.29
C GLY A 478 -12.71 -54.18 -22.65
N GLU A 479 -11.58 -54.90 -22.78
CA GLU A 479 -10.80 -55.21 -24.00
C GLU A 479 -9.53 -54.38 -24.32
N GLU A 480 -8.43 -54.98 -23.87
CA GLU A 480 -7.14 -55.17 -24.58
C GLU A 480 -7.26 -55.29 -26.11
N GLU A 481 -6.35 -54.64 -26.85
CA GLU A 481 -5.61 -55.34 -27.91
C GLU A 481 -4.25 -54.70 -28.23
N THR A 482 -3.23 -55.57 -28.21
CA THR A 482 -1.85 -55.36 -28.65
C THR A 482 -1.69 -55.26 -30.17
N LYS A 483 -0.66 -54.56 -30.69
CA LYS A 483 0.19 -55.04 -31.81
C LYS A 483 1.43 -54.17 -32.15
N LYS A 484 2.59 -54.79 -31.86
CA LYS A 484 3.85 -54.95 -32.64
C LYS A 484 4.26 -54.03 -33.81
N ILE A 485 5.50 -53.52 -33.68
CA ILE A 485 6.73 -53.72 -34.51
C ILE A 485 6.73 -53.34 -36.01
N ARG A 486 7.63 -52.39 -36.36
CA ARG A 486 8.59 -52.35 -37.51
C ARG A 486 9.41 -51.05 -37.35
N GLY A 487 10.74 -50.93 -37.43
CA GLY A 487 11.81 -51.75 -37.99
C GLY A 487 12.42 -51.07 -39.24
N ARG A 488 13.53 -50.30 -39.10
CA ARG A 488 14.57 -49.94 -40.11
C ARG A 488 15.56 -48.94 -39.46
N ARG A 489 16.82 -49.24 -39.14
CA ARG A 489 18.04 -49.67 -39.88
C ARG A 489 18.80 -48.53 -40.61
N ALA A 490 19.87 -48.09 -39.94
CA ALA A 490 21.24 -47.77 -40.36
C ALA A 490 21.58 -46.66 -41.39
N THR A 491 22.53 -45.80 -41.00
CA THR A 491 23.81 -45.43 -41.67
C THR A 491 24.54 -44.45 -40.72
N ARG A 492 25.61 -44.80 -40.01
CA ARG A 492 27.04 -44.94 -40.38
C ARG A 492 27.57 -43.78 -41.26
N GLY A 493 28.29 -42.86 -40.61
CA GLY A 493 29.19 -41.90 -41.24
C GLY A 493 30.28 -41.48 -40.24
N LYS A 494 31.43 -42.14 -40.30
CA LYS A 494 32.72 -41.68 -39.73
C LYS A 494 33.33 -40.71 -40.75
N THR A 495 33.86 -39.57 -40.30
CA THR A 495 35.19 -39.11 -40.74
C THR A 495 35.75 -38.06 -39.79
N THR A 496 36.99 -38.33 -39.38
CA THR A 496 38.00 -37.46 -38.78
C THR A 496 38.32 -36.24 -39.63
N LYS A 497 38.40 -35.05 -39.00
CA LYS A 497 39.65 -34.31 -38.76
C LYS A 497 39.37 -33.15 -37.82
#